data_AF-A0A7J6UI74-F1
#
_entry.id   AF-A0A7J6UI74-F1
#
_cell.length_a   1.000
_cell.length_b   1.000
_cell.length_c   1.000
_cell.angle_alpha   90.00
_cell.angle_beta   90.00
_cell.angle_gamma   90.00
#
_symmetry.space_group_name_H-M   'P 1'
#
loop_
_entity.id
_entity.type
_entity.pdbx_description
1 polymer ?
#
loop_
_entity_poly.entity_id
_entity_poly.type
_entity_poly.pdbx_seq_one_letter_code
_entity_poly.pdbx_strand_id
1 'polypeptide(L)'
;PADVVAGIKTGYRYIDTAFMYGNHHGVGKGIAQAIKEGLVTREELFVTTKLWLIHFRPDLVRPAVEQYLKELNLDYVDQIIMHFPCPLQMHDPAKDPNWMFPKNEKGEYDAMTDVKLSDTWRELEKC
;
A
#
# COMPACT_ATOMS: atom_id res chain seq x y z
N PRO A 1 15.49 2.87 3.72
CA PRO A 1 16.03 4.15 3.18
C PRO A 1 17.28 3.97 2.31
N ALA A 2 18.34 3.32 2.82
CA ALA A 2 19.62 3.17 2.10
C ALA A 2 19.46 2.47 0.75
N ASP A 3 18.67 1.39 0.68
CA ASP A 3 18.49 0.60 -0.55
C ASP A 3 17.75 1.38 -1.65
N VAL A 4 16.76 2.21 -1.28
CA VAL A 4 16.03 3.06 -2.24
C VAL A 4 16.97 4.07 -2.88
N VAL A 5 17.77 4.76 -2.06
CA VAL A 5 18.75 5.74 -2.56
C VAL A 5 19.82 5.06 -3.41
N ALA A 6 20.32 3.89 -2.99
CA ALA A 6 21.28 3.12 -3.76
C ALA A 6 20.72 2.69 -5.12
N GLY A 7 19.48 2.20 -5.17
CA GLY A 7 18.80 1.87 -6.43
C GLY A 7 18.65 3.07 -7.35
N ILE A 8 18.28 4.24 -6.82
CA ILE A 8 18.17 5.47 -7.61
C ILE A 8 19.53 5.88 -8.19
N LYS A 9 20.62 5.74 -7.41
CA LYS A 9 22.00 6.02 -7.86
C LYS A 9 22.48 5.10 -8.97
N THR A 10 21.96 3.87 -9.04
CA THR A 10 22.27 2.95 -10.14
C THR A 10 21.39 3.12 -11.38
N GLY A 11 20.39 4.01 -11.31
CA GLY A 11 19.52 4.36 -12.44
C GLY A 11 18.09 3.85 -12.34
N TYR A 12 17.70 3.17 -11.26
CA TYR A 12 16.29 2.77 -11.09
C TYR A 12 15.39 3.99 -10.96
N ARG A 13 14.26 3.93 -11.67
CA ARG A 13 13.19 4.93 -11.61
C ARG A 13 11.84 4.33 -11.25
N TYR A 14 11.72 3.01 -11.22
CA TYR A 14 10.52 2.30 -10.81
C TYR A 14 10.71 1.72 -9.40
N ILE A 15 9.78 2.03 -8.49
CA ILE A 15 9.77 1.58 -7.10
C ILE A 15 8.45 0.87 -6.84
N ASP A 16 8.52 -0.41 -6.50
CA ASP A 16 7.37 -1.20 -6.07
C ASP A 16 7.37 -1.38 -4.54
N THR A 17 6.25 -1.07 -3.91
CA THR A 17 6.01 -1.33 -2.48
C THR A 17 4.58 -1.83 -2.28
N ALA A 18 4.20 -2.10 -1.04
CA ALA A 18 2.86 -2.48 -0.65
C ALA A 18 2.67 -2.26 0.84
N PHE A 19 1.43 -2.02 1.26
CA PHE A 19 1.09 -1.90 2.67
C PHE A 19 1.55 -3.12 3.49
N MET A 20 1.32 -4.34 2.97
CA MET A 20 1.71 -5.59 3.63
C MET A 20 3.23 -5.70 3.87
N TYR A 21 4.06 -5.05 3.06
CA TYR A 21 5.52 -5.12 3.24
C TYR A 21 6.00 -4.37 4.48
N GLY A 22 5.13 -3.56 5.12
CA GLY A 22 5.43 -2.85 6.36
C GLY A 22 6.54 -1.79 6.20
N ASN A 23 6.84 -1.36 4.98
CA ASN A 23 8.02 -0.56 4.68
C ASN A 23 7.74 0.79 3.99
N HIS A 24 6.47 1.21 3.84
CA HIS A 24 6.10 2.50 3.23
C HIS A 24 6.88 3.68 3.82
N HIS A 25 6.96 3.82 5.14
CA HIS A 25 7.75 4.87 5.79
C HIS A 25 9.24 4.82 5.43
N GLY A 26 9.81 3.62 5.30
CA GLY A 26 11.20 3.43 4.92
C GLY A 26 11.45 3.76 3.45
N VAL A 27 10.47 3.49 2.58
CA VAL A 27 10.48 3.84 1.16
C VAL A 27 10.35 5.34 0.98
N GLY A 28 9.36 5.96 1.61
CA GLY A 28 9.11 7.40 1.58
C GLY A 28 10.32 8.23 2.03
N LYS A 29 10.94 7.84 3.15
CA LYS A 29 12.20 8.46 3.60
C LYS A 29 13.33 8.35 2.56
N GLY A 30 13.43 7.22 1.87
CA GLY A 30 14.42 7.01 0.82
C GLY A 30 14.18 7.90 -0.41
N ILE A 31 12.92 8.01 -0.86
CA ILE A 31 12.53 8.90 -1.97
C ILE A 31 12.82 10.36 -1.60
N ALA A 32 12.37 10.81 -0.43
CA ALA A 32 12.58 12.18 0.05
C ALA A 32 14.08 12.52 0.15
N GLN A 33 14.90 11.58 0.62
CA GLN A 33 16.35 11.75 0.67
C GLN A 33 16.96 11.86 -0.74
N ALA A 34 16.56 10.99 -1.68
CA ALA A 34 17.08 11.04 -3.05
C ALA A 34 16.73 12.35 -3.77
N ILE A 35 15.51 12.87 -3.56
CA ILE A 35 15.09 14.18 -4.07
C ILE A 35 15.91 15.30 -3.40
N LYS A 36 16.07 15.26 -2.08
CA LYS A 36 16.87 16.24 -1.34
C LYS A 36 18.35 16.26 -1.76
N GLU A 37 18.91 15.09 -2.08
CA GLU A 37 20.28 14.95 -2.62
C GLU A 37 20.40 15.37 -4.09
N GLY A 38 19.29 15.72 -4.77
CA GLY A 38 19.29 16.13 -6.18
C GLY A 38 19.53 14.97 -7.15
N LEU A 39 19.28 13.73 -6.74
CA LEU A 39 19.51 12.54 -7.58
C LEU A 39 18.40 12.33 -8.62
N VAL A 40 17.17 12.75 -8.26
CA VAL A 40 15.95 12.66 -9.06
C VAL A 40 14.94 13.73 -8.62
N THR A 41 13.96 14.04 -9.45
CA THR A 41 12.70 14.71 -9.02
C THR A 41 11.61 13.68 -8.75
N ARG A 42 10.46 14.11 -8.18
CA ARG A 42 9.34 13.20 -7.94
C ARG A 42 8.79 12.64 -9.25
N GLU A 43 8.71 13.46 -10.29
CA GLU A 43 8.13 13.14 -11.61
C GLU A 43 9.00 12.18 -12.42
N GLU A 44 10.28 12.05 -12.07
CA GLU A 44 11.18 11.06 -12.67
C GLU A 44 11.00 9.65 -12.08
N LEU A 45 10.25 9.51 -10.98
CA LEU A 45 9.99 8.24 -10.33
C LEU A 45 8.59 7.73 -10.68
N PHE A 46 8.50 6.42 -10.93
CA PHE A 46 7.26 5.68 -10.99
C PHE A 46 7.13 4.85 -9.71
N VAL A 47 6.15 5.17 -8.87
CA VAL A 47 5.93 4.52 -7.57
C VAL A 47 4.62 3.72 -7.60
N THR A 48 4.72 2.42 -7.33
CA THR A 48 3.57 1.52 -7.22
C THR A 48 3.35 1.11 -5.76
N THR A 49 2.11 1.17 -5.28
CA THR A 49 1.69 0.49 -4.04
C THR A 49 0.48 -0.42 -4.28
N LYS A 50 0.08 -1.18 -3.26
CA LYS A 50 -0.94 -2.22 -3.37
C LYS A 50 -1.96 -2.12 -2.24
N LEU A 51 -3.24 -2.09 -2.60
CA LEU A 51 -4.35 -2.19 -1.66
C LEU A 51 -4.33 -3.58 -1.00
N TRP A 52 -4.21 -3.60 0.33
CA TRP A 52 -4.20 -4.84 1.08
C TRP A 52 -5.61 -5.40 1.30
N LEU A 53 -5.69 -6.72 1.49
CA LEU A 53 -6.92 -7.52 1.47
C LEU A 53 -8.00 -7.07 2.46
N ILE A 54 -7.58 -6.56 3.62
CA ILE A 54 -8.50 -6.07 4.67
C ILE A 54 -9.18 -4.73 4.31
N HIS A 55 -8.74 -4.07 3.23
CA HIS A 55 -9.25 -2.76 2.81
C HIS A 55 -10.15 -2.86 1.57
N PHE A 56 -10.60 -4.05 1.20
CA PHE A 56 -11.38 -4.27 -0.03
C PHE A 56 -12.84 -3.82 0.10
N ARG A 57 -13.34 -3.67 1.33
CA ARG A 57 -14.68 -3.09 1.56
C ARG A 57 -14.70 -1.65 1.03
N PRO A 58 -15.70 -1.23 0.24
CA PRO A 58 -15.70 0.08 -0.43
C PRO A 58 -15.39 1.28 0.48
N ASP A 59 -15.97 1.31 1.68
CA ASP A 59 -15.77 2.37 2.68
C ASP A 59 -14.34 2.42 3.27
N LEU A 60 -13.55 1.36 3.10
CA LEU A 60 -12.17 1.28 3.59
C LEU A 60 -11.12 1.64 2.54
N VAL A 61 -11.48 1.68 1.24
CA VAL A 61 -10.53 1.88 0.14
C VAL A 61 -9.86 3.25 0.24
N ARG A 62 -10.64 4.34 0.22
CA ARG A 62 -10.08 5.70 0.28
C ARG A 62 -9.27 5.96 1.56
N PRO A 63 -9.77 5.65 2.77
CA PRO A 63 -8.97 5.81 3.99
C PRO A 63 -7.64 5.06 3.95
N ALA A 64 -7.62 3.86 3.37
CA ALA A 64 -6.38 3.09 3.22
C ALA A 64 -5.40 3.77 2.24
N VAL A 65 -5.88 4.24 1.08
CA VAL A 65 -5.03 4.96 0.11
C VAL A 65 -4.44 6.24 0.73
N GLU A 66 -5.27 7.03 1.42
CA GLU A 66 -4.81 8.24 2.14
C GLU A 66 -3.75 7.91 3.20
N GLN A 67 -3.95 6.81 3.93
CA GLN A 67 -2.94 6.30 4.87
C GLN A 67 -1.64 5.94 4.15
N TYR A 68 -1.70 5.23 3.02
CA TYR A 68 -0.48 4.80 2.30
C TYR A 68 0.31 6.00 1.78
N LEU A 69 -0.38 7.01 1.23
CA LEU A 69 0.24 8.26 0.77
C LEU A 69 0.91 9.00 1.93
N LYS A 70 0.24 9.08 3.09
CA LYS A 70 0.82 9.65 4.31
C LYS A 70 2.05 8.89 4.78
N GLU A 71 2.01 7.56 4.77
CA GLU A 71 3.15 6.73 5.18
C GLU A 71 4.35 6.89 4.23
N LEU A 72 4.08 6.94 2.92
CA LEU A 72 5.08 7.19 1.88
C LEU A 72 5.55 8.66 1.84
N ASN A 73 4.84 9.58 2.50
CA ASN A 73 5.07 11.02 2.42
C ASN A 73 5.08 11.50 0.95
N LEU A 74 4.06 11.12 0.20
CA LEU A 74 3.85 11.49 -1.20
C LEU A 74 2.43 12.03 -1.39
N ASP A 75 2.26 12.99 -2.28
CA ASP A 75 0.94 13.51 -2.66
C ASP A 75 0.19 12.55 -3.60
N TYR A 76 0.93 11.74 -4.36
CA TYR A 76 0.39 10.73 -5.27
C TYR A 76 1.37 9.56 -5.47
N VAL A 77 0.81 8.44 -5.92
CA VAL A 77 1.54 7.30 -6.48
C VAL A 77 1.12 7.12 -7.93
N ASP A 78 2.01 6.56 -8.75
CA ASP A 78 1.79 6.39 -10.19
C ASP A 78 0.87 5.20 -10.48
N GLN A 79 0.81 4.24 -9.55
CA GLN A 79 -0.06 3.08 -9.66
C GLN A 79 -0.48 2.54 -8.29
N ILE A 80 -1.77 2.17 -8.18
CA ILE A 80 -2.30 1.33 -7.11
C ILE A 80 -2.90 0.08 -7.73
N ILE A 81 -2.56 -1.09 -7.20
CA ILE A 81 -3.15 -2.37 -7.61
C ILE A 81 -3.82 -3.09 -6.43
N MET A 82 -4.86 -3.89 -6.70
CA MET A 82 -5.40 -4.83 -5.71
C MET A 82 -4.39 -5.97 -5.53
N HIS A 83 -3.88 -6.16 -4.30
CA HIS A 83 -2.73 -7.05 -4.07
C HIS A 83 -3.04 -8.52 -4.40
N PHE A 84 -4.20 -9.02 -3.96
CA PHE A 84 -4.76 -10.33 -4.35
C PHE A 84 -6.29 -10.27 -4.39
N PRO A 85 -6.98 -11.08 -5.19
CA PRO A 85 -8.44 -11.05 -5.33
C PRO A 85 -9.18 -11.76 -4.17
N CYS A 86 -8.77 -11.54 -2.92
CA CYS A 86 -9.28 -12.23 -1.74
C CYS A 86 -9.62 -11.23 -0.62
N PRO A 87 -10.83 -10.64 -0.61
CA PRO A 87 -11.25 -9.73 0.46
C PRO A 87 -11.21 -10.42 1.83
N LEU A 88 -10.62 -9.77 2.84
CA LEU A 88 -10.57 -10.28 4.21
C LEU A 88 -11.29 -9.33 5.17
N GLN A 89 -11.90 -9.88 6.21
CA GLN A 89 -12.56 -9.12 7.27
C GLN A 89 -11.51 -8.37 8.08
N MET A 90 -11.61 -7.04 8.12
CA MET A 90 -10.72 -6.23 8.96
C MET A 90 -10.97 -6.52 10.43
N HIS A 91 -9.92 -6.89 11.15
CA HIS A 91 -9.90 -7.04 12.61
C HIS A 91 -9.29 -5.79 13.26
N ASP A 92 -9.67 -5.54 14.51
CA ASP A 92 -9.11 -4.46 15.33
C ASP A 92 -7.64 -4.80 15.69
N PRO A 93 -6.64 -4.02 15.22
CA PRO A 93 -5.23 -4.28 15.53
C PRO A 93 -4.91 -4.27 17.03
N ALA A 94 -5.75 -3.62 17.86
CA ALA A 94 -5.57 -3.60 19.31
C ALA A 94 -6.03 -4.90 19.99
N LYS A 95 -6.82 -5.73 19.30
CA LYS A 95 -7.42 -6.96 19.83
C LYS A 95 -6.91 -8.23 19.15
N ASP A 96 -6.48 -8.13 17.90
CA ASP A 96 -5.95 -9.27 17.14
C ASP A 96 -4.50 -9.01 16.72
N PRO A 97 -3.50 -9.73 17.29
CA PRO A 97 -2.11 -9.62 16.85
C PRO A 97 -1.91 -10.11 15.41
N ASN A 98 -2.84 -10.89 14.85
CA ASN A 98 -2.85 -11.36 13.47
C ASN A 98 -3.74 -10.51 12.56
N TRP A 99 -4.10 -9.28 12.94
CA TRP A 99 -4.97 -8.39 12.14
C TRP A 99 -4.51 -8.20 10.68
N MET A 100 -3.24 -8.48 10.36
CA MET A 100 -2.72 -8.50 8.98
C MET A 100 -3.08 -9.70 8.13
N PHE A 101 -3.38 -10.80 8.79
CA PHE A 101 -3.80 -12.05 8.20
C PHE A 101 -4.96 -12.58 9.06
N PRO A 102 -6.09 -11.86 9.10
CA PRO A 102 -7.17 -12.11 10.04
C PRO A 102 -7.72 -13.52 9.83
N LYS A 103 -7.99 -14.21 10.94
CA LYS A 103 -8.50 -15.58 10.96
C LYS A 103 -9.81 -15.68 11.73
N ASN A 104 -10.73 -16.50 11.24
CA ASN A 104 -11.98 -16.79 11.91
C ASN A 104 -11.76 -17.72 13.14
N GLU A 105 -12.83 -18.04 13.87
CA GLU A 105 -12.78 -18.92 15.05
C GLU A 105 -12.24 -20.34 14.78
N LYS A 106 -12.24 -20.77 13.51
CA LYS A 106 -11.71 -22.07 13.07
C LYS A 106 -10.23 -22.01 12.67
N GLY A 107 -9.61 -20.83 12.72
CA GLY A 107 -8.21 -20.62 12.34
C GLY A 107 -7.96 -20.52 10.83
N GLU A 108 -9.02 -20.41 10.03
CA GLU A 108 -8.98 -20.17 8.58
C GLU A 108 -8.97 -18.67 8.31
N TYR A 109 -8.53 -18.22 7.13
CA TYR A 109 -8.62 -16.80 6.77
C TYR A 109 -10.08 -16.32 6.85
N ASP A 110 -10.28 -15.18 7.50
CA ASP A 110 -11.63 -14.59 7.64
C ASP A 110 -12.01 -13.87 6.34
N ALA A 111 -12.39 -14.66 5.33
CA ALA A 111 -12.68 -14.18 3.99
C ALA A 111 -14.10 -13.62 3.87
N MET A 112 -14.22 -12.45 3.24
CA MET A 112 -15.52 -11.86 2.92
C MET A 112 -16.00 -12.37 1.57
N THR A 113 -17.20 -12.96 1.53
CA THR A 113 -17.78 -13.55 0.31
C THR A 113 -18.78 -12.63 -0.40
N ASP A 114 -19.18 -11.55 0.25
CA ASP A 114 -20.16 -10.57 -0.20
C ASP A 114 -19.52 -9.32 -0.83
N VAL A 115 -18.21 -9.11 -0.64
CA VAL A 115 -17.46 -8.00 -1.26
C VAL A 115 -17.12 -8.34 -2.72
N LYS A 116 -17.69 -7.57 -3.65
CA LYS A 116 -17.35 -7.66 -5.08
C LYS A 116 -16.13 -6.81 -5.39
N LEU A 117 -15.13 -7.40 -6.06
CA LEU A 117 -13.93 -6.69 -6.51
C LEU A 117 -14.24 -5.50 -7.43
N SER A 118 -15.35 -5.57 -8.18
CA SER A 118 -15.82 -4.44 -8.99
C SER A 118 -16.20 -3.22 -8.16
N ASP A 119 -16.70 -3.42 -6.95
CA ASP A 119 -17.12 -2.33 -6.07
C ASP A 119 -15.88 -1.72 -5.40
N THR A 120 -14.90 -2.55 -5.01
CA THR A 120 -13.56 -2.09 -4.61
C THR A 120 -12.90 -1.26 -5.72
N TRP A 121 -12.95 -1.74 -6.96
CA TRP A 121 -12.37 -1.04 -8.12
C TRP A 121 -13.02 0.33 -8.36
N ARG A 122 -14.35 0.43 -8.26
CA ARG A 122 -15.07 1.72 -8.38
C ARG A 122 -14.63 2.75 -7.34
N GLU A 123 -14.19 2.34 -6.16
CA GLU A 123 -13.65 3.27 -5.16
C GLU A 123 -12.20 3.66 -5.46
N LEU A 124 -11.39 2.75 -6.02
CA LEU A 124 -10.05 3.07 -6.51
C LEU A 124 -10.09 4.08 -7.66
N GLU A 125 -11.06 3.98 -8.58
CA GLU A 125 -11.26 4.94 -9.68
C GLU A 125 -11.51 6.38 -9.21
N LYS A 126 -11.89 6.58 -7.94
CA LYS A 126 -12.15 7.90 -7.36
C LYS A 126 -10.95 8.45 -6.59
N CYS A 127 -9.94 7.63 -6.30
CA CYS A 127 -8.76 8.02 -5.53
C CYS A 127 -7.80 8.81 -6.41
#